data_AF-A0A386AXK9-F1
#
_entry.id   AF-A0A386AXK9-F1
#
_cell.length_a   1.000
_cell.length_b   1.000
_cell.length_c   1.000
_cell.angle_alpha   90.00
_cell.angle_beta   90.00
_cell.angle_gamma   90.00
#
_symmetry.space_group_name_H-M   'P 1'
#
loop_
_entity.id
_entity.type
_entity.pdbx_description
1 polymer ?
#
loop_
_entity_poly.entity_id
_entity_poly.type
_entity_poly.pdbx_seq_one_letter_code
_entity_poly.pdbx_strand_id
1 'polypeptide(L)'
;MNTILWTLAPPLPISKHLAEFANQWKLISKGERFYKNIKVTGWWLFTGVEELIFLLDEHSRNKVKQTYDENVKFLHPKGKGLTPVLFVPEMGVVNHNYIDDALREKLLKEGVAVVEGWKGALALCYANFNSFAIHGCQGGPSLLEFMEKKSIPREGIKDIFADTDVLWNPNVTKAYSKLALELPSAEISVFPPATFLNPEGGINYRKDSPDDWIEEGFTKEIVYEKTTKINIQIITQQQIKIQTYVTEKRIKKEMDLDMVHTLREFFEENLFFLPRLNDYYVFNKETCLWNHLDLEELTYFCLNKFEERNWPFSPLQQGIKSASACAVLSWKALQKLFSSKHFIGFENGCWNIKKRQFEPLRKEHYLLSTLPFKYEPLHTGHIMEAAPTICQWLADRVNGSELLTNVLSAALFACILKIEYPERFLFLTGHSATGKSTFFLLLNSLLSVETVYTVSAEDFACDFGLEDLASGPQKSVIIFHDIGRSVTNHFINILRTLVSSTGETTQKRVRRKHKLTWKNKN
;
A
#
# COMPACT_ATOMS: atom_id res chain seq x y z
N MET A 1 48.35 26.62 60.50
CA MET A 1 47.94 27.29 59.24
C MET A 1 48.22 26.32 58.10
N ASN A 2 47.20 25.62 57.61
CA ASN A 2 47.28 24.87 56.36
C ASN A 2 46.11 25.30 55.49
N THR A 3 46.45 26.17 54.55
CA THR A 3 45.60 26.73 53.51
C THR A 3 45.18 25.59 52.58
N ILE A 4 43.93 25.13 52.69
CA ILE A 4 43.36 24.22 51.69
C ILE A 4 43.05 25.07 50.47
N LEU A 5 43.88 24.94 49.44
CA LEU A 5 43.65 25.43 48.09
C LEU A 5 42.37 24.76 47.55
N TRP A 6 41.32 25.55 47.40
CA TRP A 6 40.13 25.19 46.63
C TRP A 6 40.54 25.05 45.16
N THR A 7 40.84 23.83 44.74
CA THR A 7 40.96 23.48 43.32
C THR A 7 39.56 23.59 42.71
N LEU A 8 39.41 24.48 41.74
CA LEU A 8 38.18 24.73 40.97
C LEU A 8 37.65 23.39 40.43
N ALA A 9 36.61 22.87 41.09
CA ALA A 9 35.88 21.70 40.61
C ALA A 9 35.23 22.02 39.26
N PRO A 10 35.12 21.05 38.34
CA PRO A 10 34.36 21.26 37.12
C PRO A 10 32.93 21.68 37.49
N PRO A 11 32.35 22.68 36.81
CA PRO A 11 31.03 23.21 37.14
C PRO A 11 29.98 22.10 37.01
N LEU A 12 28.82 22.29 37.66
CA LEU A 12 27.60 21.60 37.24
C LEU A 12 27.52 21.59 35.70
N PRO A 13 26.89 20.60 35.07
CA PRO A 13 26.72 20.59 33.62
C PRO A 13 25.62 21.59 33.22
N ILE A 14 25.83 22.85 33.56
CA ILE A 14 25.06 24.06 33.26
C ILE A 14 26.08 25.17 32.98
N SER A 15 25.61 26.26 32.38
CA SER A 15 26.44 27.43 32.13
C SER A 15 27.07 28.01 33.41
N LYS A 16 28.21 28.67 33.26
CA LYS A 16 29.01 29.20 34.38
C LYS A 16 28.18 30.13 35.29
N HIS A 17 27.38 31.02 34.72
CA HIS A 17 26.52 31.96 35.45
C HIS A 17 25.45 31.25 36.29
N LEU A 18 24.82 30.19 35.76
CA LEU A 18 23.84 29.41 36.51
C LEU A 18 24.49 28.62 37.66
N ALA A 19 25.72 28.14 37.47
CA ALA A 19 26.48 27.48 38.53
C ALA A 19 26.86 28.46 39.65
N GLU A 20 27.26 29.68 39.31
CA GLU A 20 27.54 30.76 40.27
C GLU A 20 26.28 31.15 41.04
N PHE A 21 25.15 31.31 40.35
CA PHE A 21 23.85 31.60 40.97
C PHE A 21 23.38 30.47 41.92
N ALA A 22 23.54 29.21 41.52
CA ALA A 22 23.23 28.07 42.37
C ALA A 22 24.12 28.02 43.64
N ASN A 23 25.40 28.39 43.51
CA ASN A 23 26.34 28.45 44.64
C ASN A 23 26.02 29.61 45.59
N GLN A 24 25.63 30.78 45.08
CA GLN A 24 25.22 31.94 45.87
C GLN A 24 24.14 31.55 46.90
N TRP A 25 23.16 30.76 46.45
CA TRP A 25 22.04 30.30 47.28
C TRP A 25 22.29 28.94 47.95
N LYS A 26 23.51 28.38 47.84
CA LYS A 26 23.88 27.06 48.38
C LYS A 26 22.92 25.93 47.95
N LEU A 27 22.42 26.00 46.72
CA LEU A 27 21.39 25.09 46.21
C LEU A 27 21.94 23.72 45.80
N ILE A 28 23.25 23.59 45.74
CA ILE A 28 23.94 22.39 45.32
C ILE A 28 25.03 22.03 46.33
N SER A 29 25.24 20.73 46.53
CA SER A 29 26.43 20.23 47.21
C SER A 29 26.98 19.02 46.47
N LYS A 30 28.30 18.98 46.27
CA LYS A 30 28.95 17.84 45.64
C LYS A 30 28.96 16.66 46.61
N GLY A 31 28.71 15.46 46.11
CA GLY A 31 28.69 14.28 46.95
C GLY A 31 28.82 12.99 46.18
N GLU A 32 28.70 11.90 46.92
CA GLU A 32 28.75 10.54 46.40
C GLU A 32 27.53 9.76 46.89
N ARG A 33 27.04 8.84 46.07
CA ARG A 33 25.90 7.97 46.39
C ARG A 33 26.13 6.59 45.78
N PHE A 34 25.48 5.57 46.33
CA PHE A 34 25.41 4.27 45.67
C PHE A 34 24.18 4.18 44.77
N TYR A 35 24.38 3.75 43.53
CA TYR A 35 23.32 3.29 42.65
C TYR A 35 23.47 1.78 42.45
N LYS A 36 22.51 1.00 42.97
CA LYS A 36 22.64 -0.46 43.10
C LYS A 36 23.98 -0.79 43.78
N ASN A 37 24.90 -1.45 43.08
CA ASN A 37 26.18 -1.90 43.63
C ASN A 37 27.38 -1.02 43.21
N ILE A 38 27.15 0.11 42.52
CA ILE A 38 28.25 1.00 42.11
C ILE A 38 28.17 2.34 42.83
N LYS A 39 29.35 2.83 43.23
CA LYS A 39 29.53 4.19 43.72
C LYS A 39 29.50 5.16 42.54
N VAL A 40 28.63 6.16 42.64
CA VAL A 40 28.44 7.26 41.69
C VAL A 40 28.71 8.60 42.37
N THR A 41 29.22 9.54 41.60
CA THR A 41 29.53 10.92 42.00
C THR A 41 28.61 11.90 41.28
N GLY A 42 28.42 13.08 41.86
CA GLY A 42 27.48 14.05 41.34
C GLY A 42 27.16 15.18 42.31
N TRP A 43 25.97 15.76 42.15
CA TRP A 43 25.50 16.90 42.94
C TRP A 43 24.17 16.57 43.60
N TRP A 44 24.09 16.80 44.91
CA TRP A 44 22.84 16.92 45.62
C TRP A 44 22.20 18.27 45.31
N LEU A 45 20.98 18.23 44.80
CA LEU A 45 20.17 19.40 44.48
C LEU A 45 19.20 19.63 45.63
N PHE A 46 19.19 20.86 46.14
CA PHE A 46 18.23 21.28 47.16
C PHE A 46 16.83 21.46 46.52
N THR A 47 15.83 20.91 47.19
CA THR A 47 14.44 20.79 46.69
C THR A 47 13.42 21.47 47.60
N GLY A 48 13.86 22.14 48.67
CA GLY A 48 12.97 22.76 49.65
C GLY A 48 12.39 21.78 50.69
N VAL A 49 12.77 20.50 50.64
CA VAL A 49 12.44 19.45 51.63
C VAL A 49 13.71 18.69 52.03
N GLU A 50 13.63 17.85 53.06
CA GLU A 50 14.75 16.97 53.47
C GLU A 50 15.20 16.00 52.34
N GLU A 51 14.31 15.74 51.38
CA GLU A 51 14.54 14.83 50.26
C GLU A 51 15.32 15.49 49.13
N LEU A 52 16.64 15.25 49.09
CA LEU A 52 17.52 15.76 48.05
C LEU A 52 17.47 14.89 46.77
N ILE A 53 17.44 15.54 45.61
CA ILE A 53 17.65 14.89 44.31
C ILE A 53 19.15 14.77 44.07
N PHE A 54 19.64 13.63 43.60
CA PHE A 54 21.06 13.47 43.24
C PHE A 54 21.23 13.43 41.72
N LEU A 55 21.87 14.45 41.15
CA LEU A 55 22.23 14.53 39.73
C LEU A 55 23.60 13.89 39.51
N LEU A 56 23.67 12.87 38.65
CA LEU A 56 24.95 12.22 38.33
C LEU A 56 25.83 13.13 37.47
N ASP A 57 27.15 13.07 37.70
CA ASP A 57 28.12 13.59 36.74
C ASP A 57 28.24 12.69 35.50
N GLU A 58 28.84 13.24 34.45
CA GLU A 58 28.96 12.56 33.15
C GLU A 58 29.72 11.23 33.26
N HIS A 59 30.79 11.21 34.06
CA HIS A 59 31.57 10.00 34.31
C HIS A 59 30.71 8.90 34.94
N SER A 60 29.97 9.23 36.00
CA SER A 60 29.09 8.29 36.69
C SER A 60 27.90 7.86 35.84
N ARG A 61 27.34 8.76 35.04
CA ARG A 61 26.26 8.45 34.08
C ARG A 61 26.72 7.45 33.02
N ASN A 62 27.90 7.66 32.45
CA ASN A 62 28.50 6.73 31.49
C ASN A 62 28.81 5.38 32.14
N LYS A 63 29.30 5.38 33.37
CA LYS A 63 29.55 4.16 34.15
C LYS A 63 28.26 3.37 34.41
N VAL A 64 27.17 4.03 34.80
CA VAL A 64 25.85 3.37 34.98
C VAL A 64 25.36 2.78 33.67
N LYS A 65 25.45 3.54 32.57
CA LYS A 65 25.03 3.08 31.24
C LYS A 65 25.83 1.86 30.77
N GLN A 66 27.14 1.85 30.95
CA GLN A 66 27.99 0.70 30.59
C GLN A 66 27.72 -0.53 31.46
N THR A 67 27.44 -0.33 32.76
CA THR A 67 27.30 -1.44 33.72
C THR A 67 25.91 -2.08 33.68
N TYR A 68 24.86 -1.28 33.51
CA TYR A 68 23.47 -1.74 33.64
C TYR A 68 22.62 -1.50 32.39
N ASP A 69 23.17 -0.92 31.32
CA ASP A 69 22.42 -0.46 30.14
C ASP A 69 21.27 0.51 30.48
N GLU A 70 21.45 1.30 31.54
CA GLU A 70 20.45 2.25 32.03
C GLU A 70 20.94 3.70 31.84
N ASN A 71 20.09 4.56 31.26
CA ASN A 71 20.38 5.98 31.08
C ASN A 71 19.86 6.81 32.26
N VAL A 72 20.54 6.71 33.41
CA VAL A 72 20.11 7.40 34.65
C VAL A 72 20.75 8.78 34.76
N LYS A 73 19.93 9.83 34.79
CA LYS A 73 20.39 11.23 34.99
C LYS A 73 20.22 11.69 36.45
N PHE A 74 19.12 11.31 37.09
CA PHE A 74 18.78 11.72 38.46
C PHE A 74 18.46 10.49 39.32
N LEU A 75 18.81 10.55 40.61
CA LEU A 75 18.38 9.60 41.63
C LEU A 75 17.50 10.31 42.65
N HIS A 76 16.37 9.69 42.95
CA HIS A 76 15.39 10.18 43.92
C HIS A 76 15.07 9.09 44.95
N PRO A 77 14.51 9.45 46.12
CA PRO A 77 14.03 8.48 47.10
C PRO A 77 13.03 7.49 46.47
N LYS A 78 13.13 6.20 46.82
CA LYS A 78 12.19 5.17 46.32
C LYS A 78 10.81 5.36 46.96
N GLY A 79 9.75 5.29 46.16
CA GLY A 79 8.36 5.21 46.62
C GLY A 79 7.68 6.55 46.96
N LYS A 80 8.39 7.67 46.88
CA LYS A 80 7.81 9.02 46.99
C LYS A 80 7.94 9.71 45.65
N GLY A 81 6.82 10.13 45.06
CA GLY A 81 6.83 10.92 43.83
C GLY A 81 7.67 12.18 44.02
N LEU A 82 8.33 12.63 42.96
CA LEU A 82 9.14 13.85 43.04
C LEU A 82 8.22 15.06 43.21
N THR A 83 8.40 15.73 44.35
CA THR A 83 7.66 16.95 44.67
C THR A 83 8.20 18.10 43.81
N PRO A 84 7.32 18.98 43.29
CA PRO A 84 7.76 20.19 42.59
C PRO A 84 8.68 21.03 43.47
N VAL A 85 9.62 21.75 42.85
CA VAL A 85 10.54 22.65 43.56
C VAL A 85 10.21 24.08 43.18
N LEU A 86 9.96 24.93 44.20
CA LEU A 86 9.68 26.35 44.01
C LEU A 86 10.96 27.18 44.13
N PHE A 87 11.25 27.96 43.10
CA PHE A 87 12.32 28.95 43.07
C PHE A 87 11.74 30.37 43.12
N VAL A 88 12.39 31.23 43.90
CA VAL A 88 12.08 32.66 44.04
C VAL A 88 13.41 33.43 43.99
N PRO A 89 13.56 34.44 43.11
CA PRO A 89 14.85 35.09 42.86
C PRO A 89 15.59 35.61 44.11
N GLU A 90 14.84 36.13 45.08
CA GLU A 90 15.38 36.68 46.34
C GLU A 90 15.57 35.64 47.44
N MET A 91 15.20 34.38 47.21
CA MET A 91 15.21 33.32 48.24
C MET A 91 15.92 32.04 47.76
N GLY A 92 16.25 31.92 46.47
CA GLY A 92 16.69 30.67 45.87
C GLY A 92 15.54 29.66 45.85
N VAL A 93 15.77 28.47 46.43
CA VAL A 93 14.73 27.44 46.57
C VAL A 93 13.99 27.63 47.89
N VAL A 94 12.67 27.74 47.81
CA VAL A 94 11.81 27.94 48.97
C VAL A 94 11.66 26.62 49.74
N ASN A 95 11.89 26.65 51.05
CA ASN A 95 11.60 25.51 51.90
C ASN A 95 10.08 25.36 52.07
N HIS A 96 9.56 24.16 51.78
CA HIS A 96 8.13 23.88 51.72
C HIS A 96 7.40 24.10 53.05
N ASN A 97 8.11 24.13 54.18
CA ASN A 97 7.54 24.42 55.49
C ASN A 97 7.33 25.92 55.74
N TYR A 98 7.88 26.79 54.89
CA TYR A 98 7.88 28.25 55.05
C TYR A 98 7.20 28.96 53.87
N ILE A 99 6.09 28.40 53.37
CA ILE A 99 5.23 29.08 52.41
C ILE A 99 4.10 29.77 53.20
N ASP A 100 4.33 31.04 53.53
CA ASP A 100 3.40 31.88 54.29
C ASP A 100 2.48 32.71 53.37
N ASP A 101 1.58 33.48 53.98
CA ASP A 101 0.61 34.29 53.24
C ASP A 101 1.28 35.40 52.42
N ALA A 102 2.36 36.00 52.93
CA ALA A 102 3.12 37.02 52.22
C ALA A 102 3.73 36.47 50.93
N LEU A 103 4.30 35.26 50.98
CA LEU A 103 4.83 34.60 49.79
C LEU A 103 3.70 34.23 48.82
N ARG A 104 2.56 33.72 49.29
CA ARG A 104 1.42 33.40 48.43
C ARG A 104 0.91 34.63 47.67
N GLU A 105 0.79 35.77 48.36
CA GLU A 105 0.40 37.05 47.74
C GLU A 105 1.44 37.51 46.72
N LYS A 106 2.74 37.36 47.02
CA LYS A 106 3.83 37.65 46.07
C LYS A 106 3.70 36.80 44.80
N LEU A 107 3.55 35.48 44.94
CA LEU A 107 3.41 34.56 43.81
C LEU A 107 2.18 34.88 42.96
N LEU A 108 1.06 35.25 43.59
CA LEU A 108 -0.16 35.64 42.89
C LEU A 108 0.01 36.95 42.11
N LYS A 109 0.68 37.95 42.71
CA LYS A 109 0.87 39.27 42.13
C LYS A 109 1.92 39.29 41.02
N GLU A 110 3.05 38.63 41.23
CA GLU A 110 4.20 38.64 40.32
C GLU A 110 4.14 37.56 39.25
N GLY A 111 3.28 36.55 39.45
CA GLY A 111 3.18 35.40 38.59
C GLY A 111 4.29 34.37 38.83
N VAL A 112 3.99 33.14 38.44
CA VAL A 112 4.87 31.98 38.54
C VAL A 112 4.90 31.24 37.21
N ALA A 113 6.09 30.87 36.80
CA ALA A 113 6.36 30.07 35.61
C ALA A 113 6.48 28.59 35.96
N VAL A 114 6.08 27.70 35.07
CA VAL A 114 6.25 26.24 35.19
C VAL A 114 7.17 25.76 34.10
N VAL A 115 8.15 24.91 34.45
CA VAL A 115 9.11 24.35 33.50
C VAL A 115 9.52 22.94 33.89
N GLU A 116 9.83 22.11 32.89
CA GLU A 116 10.40 20.79 33.14
C GLU A 116 11.83 20.89 33.69
N GLY A 117 12.07 20.18 34.78
CA GLY A 117 13.41 19.99 35.33
C GLY A 117 13.90 21.10 36.25
N TRP A 118 14.74 20.70 37.20
CA TRP A 118 15.32 21.60 38.20
C TRP A 118 16.19 22.70 37.58
N LYS A 119 16.92 22.37 36.50
CA LYS A 119 17.82 23.31 35.82
C LYS A 119 17.08 24.40 35.07
N GLY A 120 16.02 24.04 34.32
CA GLY A 120 15.16 25.01 33.64
C GLY A 120 14.54 25.99 34.64
N ALA A 121 14.09 25.50 35.80
CA ALA A 121 13.54 26.37 36.84
C ALA A 121 14.59 27.31 37.44
N LEU A 122 15.80 26.81 37.72
CA LEU A 122 16.94 27.64 38.13
C LEU A 122 17.25 28.72 37.08
N ALA A 123 17.25 28.37 35.80
CA ALA A 123 17.52 29.30 34.71
C ALA A 123 16.48 30.42 34.61
N LEU A 124 15.19 30.08 34.75
CA LEU A 124 14.12 31.07 34.85
C LEU A 124 14.26 31.93 36.11
N CYS A 125 14.62 31.33 37.25
CA CYS A 125 14.85 32.07 38.50
C CYS A 125 16.00 33.06 38.39
N TYR A 126 17.08 32.68 37.69
CA TYR A 126 18.18 33.58 37.37
C TYR A 126 17.71 34.78 36.54
N ALA A 127 16.81 34.54 35.58
CA ALA A 127 16.16 35.59 34.78
C ALA A 127 15.01 36.33 35.53
N ASN A 128 14.97 36.25 36.86
CA ASN A 128 14.04 36.94 37.74
C ASN A 128 12.57 36.43 37.71
N PHE A 129 12.32 35.18 37.30
CA PHE A 129 11.02 34.53 37.44
C PHE A 129 10.87 33.79 38.77
N ASN A 130 9.67 33.83 39.36
CA ASN A 130 9.26 32.79 40.29
C ASN A 130 8.96 31.55 39.45
N SER A 131 9.53 30.39 39.77
CA SER A 131 9.39 29.21 38.91
C SER A 131 9.20 27.91 39.67
N PHE A 132 8.37 27.04 39.13
CA PHE A 132 8.23 25.65 39.56
C PHE A 132 8.99 24.72 38.62
N ALA A 133 9.85 23.88 39.19
CA ALA A 133 10.39 22.70 38.51
C ALA A 133 9.41 21.54 38.63
N ILE A 134 8.92 21.02 37.49
CA ILE A 134 8.17 19.77 37.44
C ILE A 134 9.03 18.61 36.92
N HIS A 135 8.69 17.38 37.30
CA HIS A 135 9.46 16.20 36.91
C HIS A 135 8.88 15.53 35.67
N GLY A 136 9.46 15.82 34.51
CA GLY A 136 8.98 15.34 33.22
C GLY A 136 7.74 16.10 32.72
N CYS A 137 7.47 16.00 31.42
CA CYS A 137 6.25 16.56 30.82
C CYS A 137 4.94 16.06 31.46
N GLN A 138 4.95 14.90 32.14
CA GLN A 138 3.81 14.37 32.89
C GLN A 138 3.76 14.79 34.38
N GLY A 139 4.64 15.69 34.83
CA GLY A 139 4.72 16.15 36.22
C GLY A 139 3.57 17.06 36.67
N GLY A 140 2.66 17.44 35.76
CA GLY A 140 1.52 18.33 36.03
C GLY A 140 0.65 17.94 37.23
N PRO A 141 0.22 16.67 37.39
CA PRO A 141 -0.59 16.26 38.54
C PRO A 141 0.11 16.47 39.89
N SER A 142 1.42 16.18 39.97
CA SER A 142 2.24 16.41 41.18
C SER A 142 2.31 17.90 41.54
N LEU A 143 2.37 18.77 40.52
CA LEU A 143 2.30 20.21 40.71
C LEU A 143 0.96 20.66 41.30
N LEU A 144 -0.15 20.20 40.73
CA LEU A 144 -1.48 20.59 41.18
C LEU A 144 -1.74 20.12 42.62
N GLU A 145 -1.36 18.88 42.96
CA GLU A 145 -1.46 18.34 44.31
C GLU A 145 -0.62 19.15 45.31
N PHE A 146 0.60 19.52 44.94
CA PHE A 146 1.48 20.34 45.78
C PHE A 146 0.89 21.73 46.04
N MET A 147 0.38 22.39 44.99
CA MET A 147 -0.23 23.71 45.09
C MET A 147 -1.45 23.69 45.99
N GLU A 148 -2.32 22.68 45.85
CA GLU A 148 -3.49 22.49 46.71
C GLU A 148 -3.07 22.30 48.17
N LYS A 149 -2.11 21.40 48.44
CA LYS A 149 -1.59 21.13 49.79
C LYS A 149 -0.95 22.36 50.46
N LYS A 150 -0.41 23.29 49.67
CA LYS A 150 0.25 24.50 50.16
C LYS A 150 -0.60 25.77 50.05
N SER A 151 -1.85 25.62 49.59
CA SER A 151 -2.79 26.71 49.37
C SER A 151 -2.23 27.80 48.44
N ILE A 152 -1.51 27.39 47.39
CA ILE A 152 -0.98 28.29 46.35
C ILE A 152 -2.06 28.43 45.27
N PRO A 153 -2.53 29.65 44.96
CA PRO A 153 -3.59 29.86 43.97
C PRO A 153 -3.13 29.50 42.56
N ARG A 154 -3.98 28.80 41.80
CA ARG A 154 -3.70 28.37 40.41
C ARG A 154 -3.57 29.57 39.47
N GLU A 155 -4.30 30.63 39.76
CA GLU A 155 -4.31 31.90 39.04
C GLU A 155 -2.95 32.62 39.09
N GLY A 156 -2.10 32.26 40.06
CA GLY A 156 -0.71 32.73 40.14
C GLY A 156 0.19 32.14 39.06
N ILE A 157 -0.19 31.01 38.44
CA ILE A 157 0.56 30.45 37.31
C ILE A 157 0.20 31.23 36.05
N LYS A 158 1.20 31.93 35.50
CA LYS A 158 1.06 32.78 34.30
C LYS A 158 1.73 32.18 33.08
N ASP A 159 2.78 31.40 33.27
CA ASP A 159 3.60 30.91 32.18
C ASP A 159 3.90 29.42 32.33
N ILE A 160 3.90 28.72 31.20
CA ILE A 160 4.40 27.35 31.09
C ILE A 160 5.46 27.36 29.99
N PHE A 161 6.73 27.21 30.38
CA PHE A 161 7.83 27.09 29.43
C PHE A 161 8.04 25.61 29.10
N ALA A 162 7.62 25.24 27.89
CA ALA A 162 7.80 23.88 27.37
C ALA A 162 9.12 23.77 26.59
N ASP A 163 9.73 22.59 26.66
CA ASP A 163 10.85 22.23 25.78
C ASP A 163 10.41 22.26 24.31
N THR A 164 11.36 22.53 23.40
CA THR A 164 11.05 22.66 21.96
C THR A 164 10.41 21.42 21.35
N ASP A 165 10.55 20.23 21.95
CA ASP A 165 9.94 19.01 21.43
C ASP A 165 8.43 18.93 21.58
N VAL A 166 7.81 19.85 22.32
CA VAL A 166 6.35 20.04 22.35
C VAL A 166 5.75 20.29 20.95
N LEU A 167 6.55 20.82 20.01
CA LEU A 167 6.12 21.12 18.65
C LEU A 167 5.93 19.86 17.79
N TRP A 168 6.66 18.78 18.08
CA TRP A 168 6.73 17.60 17.21
C TRP A 168 6.56 16.25 17.90
N ASN A 169 6.61 16.19 19.24
CA ASN A 169 6.46 14.96 20.02
C ASN A 169 5.04 14.84 20.59
N PRO A 170 4.18 13.94 20.05
CA PRO A 170 2.78 13.85 20.47
C PRO A 170 2.57 13.53 21.95
N ASN A 171 3.51 12.80 22.56
CA ASN A 171 3.43 12.47 23.99
C ASN A 171 3.64 13.72 24.86
N VAL A 172 4.58 14.59 24.45
CA VAL A 172 4.87 15.85 25.13
C VAL A 172 3.72 16.83 24.91
N THR A 173 3.27 17.00 23.66
CA THR A 173 2.12 17.86 23.34
C THR A 173 0.87 17.47 24.13
N LYS A 174 0.58 16.16 24.23
CA LYS A 174 -0.55 15.64 25.02
C LYS A 174 -0.42 15.95 26.51
N ALA A 175 0.78 15.88 27.06
CA ALA A 175 1.01 16.13 28.48
C ALA A 175 0.84 17.62 28.82
N TYR A 176 1.46 18.52 28.04
CA TYR A 176 1.27 19.97 28.19
C TYR A 176 -0.16 20.42 27.91
N SER A 177 -0.85 19.78 26.96
CA SER A 177 -2.28 20.07 26.70
C SER A 177 -3.16 19.74 27.91
N LYS A 178 -2.85 18.69 28.68
CA LYS A 178 -3.58 18.40 29.93
C LYS A 178 -3.28 19.43 31.01
N LEU A 179 -2.02 19.83 31.14
CA LEU A 179 -1.61 20.83 32.13
C LEU A 179 -2.27 22.20 31.85
N ALA A 180 -2.33 22.62 30.58
CA ALA A 180 -2.99 23.87 30.19
C ALA A 180 -4.49 23.89 30.48
N LEU A 181 -5.18 22.74 30.43
CA LEU A 181 -6.60 22.66 30.79
C LEU A 181 -6.82 22.91 32.29
N GLU A 182 -5.88 22.49 33.13
CA GLU A 182 -5.95 22.68 34.59
C GLU A 182 -5.47 24.07 35.03
N LEU A 183 -4.74 24.78 34.15
CA LEU A 183 -4.14 26.10 34.38
C LEU A 183 -4.56 27.09 33.27
N PRO A 184 -5.85 27.46 33.18
CA PRO A 184 -6.37 28.23 32.06
C PRO A 184 -5.86 29.69 32.00
N SER A 185 -5.31 30.21 33.09
CA SER A 185 -4.67 31.52 33.15
C SER A 185 -3.24 31.54 32.61
N ALA A 186 -2.66 30.36 32.36
CA ALA A 186 -1.27 30.22 31.97
C ALA A 186 -1.12 30.15 30.44
N GLU A 187 -0.13 30.85 29.91
CA GLU A 187 0.24 30.77 28.51
C GLU A 187 1.40 29.80 28.32
N ILE A 188 1.34 28.97 27.27
CA ILE A 188 2.45 28.07 26.93
C ILE A 188 3.41 28.81 25.98
N SER A 189 4.67 28.91 26.39
CA SER A 189 5.76 29.50 25.63
C SER A 189 6.84 28.47 25.35
N VAL A 190 7.44 28.57 24.16
CA VAL A 190 8.53 27.69 23.72
C VAL A 190 9.66 28.53 23.15
N PHE A 191 10.90 28.09 23.34
CA PHE A 191 12.02 28.67 22.60
C PHE A 191 12.02 28.09 21.18
N PRO A 192 11.81 28.93 20.14
CA PRO A 192 11.72 28.44 18.78
C PRO A 192 13.10 28.00 18.28
N PRO A 193 13.18 26.92 17.48
CA PRO A 193 14.43 26.54 16.86
C PRO A 193 14.90 27.63 15.89
N ALA A 194 16.19 27.96 15.92
CA ALA A 194 16.77 29.03 15.07
C ALA A 194 16.49 28.85 13.57
N THR A 195 16.40 27.60 13.12
CA THR A 195 16.03 27.22 11.75
C THR A 195 15.14 25.99 11.77
N PHE A 196 14.15 25.95 10.87
CA PHE A 196 13.28 24.78 10.69
C PHE A 196 14.05 23.55 10.18
N LEU A 197 15.06 23.78 9.35
CA LEU A 197 15.98 22.76 8.86
C LEU A 197 17.31 22.81 9.63
N ASN A 198 17.88 21.65 9.90
CA ASN A 198 19.26 21.53 10.38
C ASN A 198 20.25 21.81 9.21
N PRO A 199 21.56 21.99 9.48
CA PRO A 199 22.57 22.23 8.45
C PRO A 199 22.69 21.12 7.38
N GLU A 200 22.15 19.94 7.65
CA GLU A 200 22.17 18.75 6.76
C GLU A 200 20.90 18.68 5.88
N GLY A 201 19.99 19.65 5.98
CA GLY A 201 18.72 19.68 5.24
C GLY A 201 17.60 18.81 5.83
N GLY A 202 17.80 18.21 7.01
CA GLY A 202 16.78 17.50 7.78
C GLY A 202 15.95 18.43 8.68
N ILE A 203 14.81 17.96 9.20
CA ILE A 203 13.99 18.71 10.16
C ILE A 203 14.76 18.90 11.48
N ASN A 204 14.68 20.10 12.05
CA ASN A 204 15.33 20.41 13.33
C ASN A 204 14.54 19.84 14.51
N TYR A 205 15.03 18.75 15.09
CA TYR A 205 14.44 18.06 16.25
C TYR A 205 15.11 18.44 17.59
N ARG A 206 15.63 19.67 17.70
CA ARG A 206 16.17 20.15 18.98
C ARG A 206 15.13 20.11 20.08
N LYS A 207 15.63 19.96 21.30
CA LYS A 207 14.87 19.82 22.56
C LYS A 207 15.34 20.88 23.54
N ASP A 208 15.48 22.10 23.07
CA ASP A 208 16.08 23.16 23.86
C ASP A 208 15.14 23.49 25.03
N SER A 209 15.70 23.46 26.23
CA SER A 209 15.05 23.80 27.51
C SER A 209 15.63 25.11 28.04
N PRO A 210 14.98 25.81 29.00
CA PRO A 210 15.48 27.11 29.47
C PRO A 210 16.94 27.13 29.95
N ASP A 211 17.48 26.02 30.48
CA ASP A 211 18.90 25.95 30.83
C ASP A 211 19.87 25.88 29.64
N ASP A 212 19.37 25.60 28.43
CA ASP A 212 20.18 25.53 27.21
C ASP A 212 20.37 26.90 26.52
N TRP A 213 19.44 27.85 26.71
CA TRP A 213 19.41 29.11 25.96
C TRP A 213 19.35 30.39 26.80
N ILE A 214 19.18 30.31 28.13
CA ILE A 214 19.27 31.48 29.02
C ILE A 214 20.75 31.82 29.29
N GLU A 215 21.17 33.01 28.85
CA GLU A 215 22.55 33.49 28.96
C GLU A 215 22.73 34.49 30.13
N GLU A 216 23.98 34.88 30.38
CA GLU A 216 24.33 35.86 31.42
C GLU A 216 23.65 37.22 31.16
N GLY A 217 23.02 37.80 32.18
CA GLY A 217 22.33 39.09 32.08
C GLY A 217 20.89 39.04 31.54
N PHE A 218 20.35 37.85 31.23
CA PHE A 218 18.95 37.74 30.80
C PHE A 218 17.97 38.21 31.88
N THR A 219 16.98 39.01 31.48
CA THR A 219 15.85 39.45 32.32
C THR A 219 14.54 38.80 31.86
N LYS A 220 13.45 39.01 32.61
CA LYS A 220 12.10 38.57 32.22
C LYS A 220 11.72 39.03 30.81
N GLU A 221 12.03 40.28 30.49
CA GLU A 221 11.71 40.91 29.21
C GLU A 221 12.45 40.20 28.06
N ILE A 222 13.75 39.94 28.23
CA ILE A 222 14.57 39.23 27.24
C ILE A 222 14.04 37.81 27.02
N VAL A 223 13.64 37.11 28.09
CA VAL A 223 13.04 35.77 27.98
C VAL A 223 11.74 35.79 27.17
N TYR A 224 10.86 36.78 27.38
CA TYR A 224 9.65 36.92 26.59
C TYR A 224 9.93 37.28 25.13
N GLU A 225 10.96 38.08 24.83
CA GLU A 225 11.37 38.40 23.46
C GLU A 225 11.94 37.17 22.71
N LYS A 226 12.60 36.27 23.44
CA LYS A 226 13.24 35.06 22.88
C LYS A 226 12.28 33.90 22.71
N THR A 227 11.12 33.93 23.36
CA THR A 227 10.15 32.82 23.33
C THR A 227 8.93 33.13 22.48
N THR A 228 8.22 32.10 22.05
CA THR A 228 7.00 32.22 21.25
C THR A 228 5.85 31.53 21.95
N LYS A 229 4.72 32.23 22.08
CA LYS A 229 3.48 31.66 22.61
C LYS A 229 2.88 30.69 21.60
N ILE A 230 2.49 29.50 22.06
CA ILE A 230 1.93 28.46 21.22
C ILE A 230 0.49 28.10 21.61
N ASN A 231 -0.33 27.81 20.61
CA ASN A 231 -1.62 27.17 20.82
C ASN A 231 -1.47 25.65 20.74
N ILE A 232 -1.41 25.01 21.91
CA ILE A 232 -1.19 23.56 22.03
C ILE A 232 -2.30 22.72 21.36
N GLN A 233 -3.52 23.24 21.27
CA GLN A 233 -4.64 22.54 20.62
C GLN A 233 -4.44 22.47 19.10
N ILE A 234 -3.98 23.56 18.49
CA ILE A 234 -3.68 23.62 17.04
C ILE A 234 -2.58 22.62 16.69
N ILE A 235 -1.51 22.58 17.48
CA ILE A 235 -0.39 21.65 17.29
C ILE A 235 -0.90 20.19 17.36
N THR A 236 -1.70 19.87 18.38
CA THR A 236 -2.28 18.52 18.56
C THR A 236 -3.12 18.10 17.34
N GLN A 237 -3.97 18.99 16.83
CA GLN A 237 -4.80 18.70 15.65
C GLN A 237 -3.97 18.45 14.39
N GLN A 238 -2.89 19.21 14.19
CA GLN A 238 -1.99 19.02 13.04
C GLN A 238 -1.26 17.68 13.10
N GLN A 239 -0.75 17.30 14.27
CA GLN A 239 -0.07 16.02 14.46
C GLN A 239 -0.99 14.81 14.17
N ILE A 240 -2.26 14.86 14.61
CA ILE A 240 -3.25 13.79 14.33
C ILE A 240 -3.51 13.63 12.82
N LYS A 241 -3.64 14.74 12.08
CA LYS A 241 -3.84 14.71 10.62
C LYS A 241 -2.68 14.03 9.90
N ILE A 242 -1.46 14.36 10.27
CA ILE A 242 -0.24 13.77 9.68
C ILE A 242 -0.20 12.25 9.95
N GLN A 243 -0.48 11.83 11.18
CA GLN A 243 -0.44 10.41 11.55
C GLN A 243 -1.48 9.57 10.79
N THR A 244 -2.68 10.12 10.60
CA THR A 244 -3.76 9.46 9.83
C THR A 244 -3.33 9.23 8.39
N TYR A 245 -2.82 10.28 7.72
CA TYR A 245 -2.36 10.23 6.34
C TYR A 245 -1.23 9.21 6.11
N VAL A 246 -0.26 9.15 7.02
CA VAL A 246 0.85 8.20 6.93
C VAL A 246 0.37 6.75 7.05
N THR A 247 -0.61 6.51 7.94
CA THR A 247 -1.18 5.18 8.18
C THR A 247 -1.94 4.68 6.95
N GLU A 248 -2.80 5.51 6.37
CA GLU A 248 -3.55 5.19 5.15
C GLU A 248 -2.62 4.85 3.98
N LYS A 249 -1.55 5.64 3.79
CA LYS A 249 -0.54 5.38 2.75
C LYS A 249 0.16 4.04 2.93
N ARG A 250 0.46 3.66 4.18
CA ARG A 250 1.12 2.39 4.48
C ARG A 250 0.23 1.20 4.17
N ILE A 251 -1.03 1.23 4.62
CA ILE A 251 -2.02 0.17 4.37
C ILE A 251 -2.20 -0.04 2.86
N LYS A 252 -2.36 1.04 2.09
CA LYS A 252 -2.50 0.97 0.63
C LYS A 252 -1.29 0.29 -0.03
N LYS A 253 -0.07 0.65 0.40
CA LYS A 253 1.17 0.06 -0.13
C LYS A 253 1.29 -1.43 0.18
N GLU A 254 0.90 -1.85 1.39
CA GLU A 254 0.92 -3.27 1.79
C GLU A 254 -0.10 -4.08 0.97
N MET A 255 -1.32 -3.57 0.78
CA MET A 255 -2.34 -4.20 -0.08
C MET A 255 -1.89 -4.32 -1.54
N ASP A 256 -1.28 -3.27 -2.11
CA ASP A 256 -0.78 -3.30 -3.50
C ASP A 256 0.32 -4.36 -3.69
N LEU A 257 1.18 -4.58 -2.68
CA LEU A 257 2.23 -5.60 -2.71
C LEU A 257 1.67 -7.03 -2.62
N ASP A 258 0.76 -7.29 -1.69
CA ASP A 258 0.07 -8.59 -1.53
C ASP A 258 -0.69 -8.97 -2.80
N MET A 259 -1.41 -8.01 -3.39
CA MET A 259 -2.14 -8.20 -4.64
C MET A 259 -1.22 -8.60 -5.78
N VAL A 260 -0.15 -7.84 -6.04
CA VAL A 260 0.77 -8.15 -7.14
C VAL A 260 1.47 -9.49 -6.94
N HIS A 261 1.84 -9.83 -5.70
CA HIS A 261 2.44 -11.13 -5.38
C HIS A 261 1.50 -12.29 -5.68
N THR A 262 0.28 -12.24 -5.14
CA THR A 262 -0.75 -13.28 -5.34
C THR A 262 -1.09 -13.47 -6.81
N LEU A 263 -1.22 -12.36 -7.56
CA LEU A 263 -1.46 -12.43 -9.00
C LEU A 263 -0.31 -13.08 -9.76
N ARG A 264 0.94 -12.78 -9.40
CA ARG A 264 2.12 -13.39 -10.04
C ARG A 264 2.16 -14.90 -9.85
N GLU A 265 1.97 -15.38 -8.63
CA GLU A 265 1.93 -16.83 -8.34
C GLU A 265 0.85 -17.53 -9.18
N PHE A 266 -0.33 -16.92 -9.29
CA PHE A 266 -1.39 -17.47 -10.12
C PHE A 266 -1.05 -17.44 -11.61
N PHE A 267 -0.49 -16.33 -12.10
CA PHE A 267 -0.22 -16.09 -13.51
C PHE A 267 0.93 -16.93 -14.06
N GLU A 268 1.98 -17.17 -13.27
CA GLU A 268 3.13 -17.98 -13.68
C GLU A 268 2.73 -19.35 -14.18
N GLU A 269 1.72 -19.96 -13.53
CA GLU A 269 1.23 -21.26 -13.95
C GLU A 269 0.07 -21.15 -14.93
N ASN A 270 -0.87 -20.22 -14.75
CA ASN A 270 -2.21 -20.32 -15.34
C ASN A 270 -2.52 -19.24 -16.37
N LEU A 271 -1.55 -18.41 -16.74
CA LEU A 271 -1.76 -17.31 -17.68
C LEU A 271 -0.67 -17.29 -18.75
N PHE A 272 -1.05 -16.97 -19.99
CA PHE A 272 -0.13 -16.47 -21.00
C PHE A 272 -0.54 -15.07 -21.44
N PHE A 273 0.41 -14.15 -21.47
CA PHE A 273 0.19 -12.77 -21.85
C PHE A 273 0.87 -12.47 -23.19
N LEU A 274 0.14 -11.85 -24.11
CA LEU A 274 0.66 -11.34 -25.38
C LEU A 274 0.71 -9.80 -25.37
N PRO A 275 1.85 -9.18 -25.03
CA PRO A 275 1.95 -7.73 -24.87
C PRO A 275 1.57 -6.92 -26.11
N ARG A 276 1.86 -7.44 -27.30
CA ARG A 276 1.57 -6.75 -28.56
C ARG A 276 0.07 -6.59 -28.83
N LEU A 277 -0.73 -7.52 -28.35
CA LEU A 277 -2.18 -7.54 -28.56
C LEU A 277 -2.95 -7.08 -27.32
N ASN A 278 -2.27 -7.08 -26.17
CA ASN A 278 -2.88 -6.93 -24.85
C ASN A 278 -3.96 -7.99 -24.59
N ASP A 279 -3.66 -9.22 -25.00
CA ASP A 279 -4.52 -10.39 -24.85
C ASP A 279 -3.98 -11.33 -23.78
N TYR A 280 -4.90 -11.95 -23.04
CA TYR A 280 -4.60 -12.86 -21.93
C TYR A 280 -5.23 -14.22 -22.23
N TYR A 281 -4.47 -15.29 -22.08
CA TYR A 281 -4.95 -16.66 -22.17
C TYR A 281 -4.91 -17.26 -20.77
N VAL A 282 -6.06 -17.48 -20.15
CA VAL A 282 -6.14 -17.94 -18.76
C VAL A 282 -6.76 -19.32 -18.69
N PHE A 283 -6.13 -20.20 -17.92
CA PHE A 283 -6.64 -21.53 -17.69
C PHE A 283 -7.78 -21.53 -16.66
N ASN A 284 -8.95 -22.03 -17.07
CA ASN A 284 -10.07 -22.31 -16.19
C ASN A 284 -10.01 -23.78 -15.71
N LYS A 285 -9.82 -23.96 -14.39
CA LYS A 285 -9.71 -25.28 -13.76
C LYS A 285 -11.04 -26.06 -13.75
N GLU A 286 -12.18 -25.38 -13.75
CA GLU A 286 -13.51 -26.03 -13.68
C GLU A 286 -13.87 -26.68 -15.01
N THR A 287 -13.61 -26.00 -16.12
CA THR A 287 -13.88 -26.50 -17.47
C THR A 287 -12.68 -27.24 -18.08
N CYS A 288 -11.49 -27.13 -17.47
CA CYS A 288 -10.23 -27.58 -18.04
C CYS A 288 -9.94 -26.97 -19.43
N LEU A 289 -10.38 -25.73 -19.66
CA LEU A 289 -10.18 -25.00 -20.91
C LEU A 289 -9.34 -23.74 -20.71
N TRP A 290 -8.73 -23.28 -21.78
CA TRP A 290 -8.07 -21.98 -21.85
C TRP A 290 -9.05 -20.95 -22.42
N ASN A 291 -9.19 -19.83 -21.73
CA ASN A 291 -10.04 -18.72 -22.15
C ASN A 291 -9.18 -17.59 -22.70
N HIS A 292 -9.60 -17.03 -23.83
CA HIS A 292 -9.04 -15.78 -24.34
C HIS A 292 -9.84 -14.62 -23.75
N LEU A 293 -9.15 -13.75 -23.01
CA LEU A 293 -9.74 -12.64 -22.27
C LEU A 293 -8.98 -11.35 -22.59
N ASP A 294 -9.69 -10.22 -22.61
CA ASP A 294 -9.08 -8.91 -22.51
C ASP A 294 -8.84 -8.50 -21.04
N LEU A 295 -8.28 -7.30 -20.83
CA LEU A 295 -7.94 -6.83 -19.49
C LEU A 295 -9.16 -6.65 -18.58
N GLU A 296 -10.28 -6.20 -19.12
CA GLU A 296 -11.50 -5.97 -18.35
C GLU A 296 -12.12 -7.32 -17.94
N GLU A 297 -12.22 -8.25 -18.89
CA GLU A 297 -12.68 -9.62 -18.64
C GLU A 297 -11.78 -10.36 -17.64
N LEU A 298 -10.45 -10.21 -17.76
CA LEU A 298 -9.50 -10.75 -16.80
C LEU A 298 -9.66 -10.13 -15.41
N THR A 299 -10.02 -8.84 -15.33
CA THR A 299 -10.26 -8.17 -14.05
C THR A 299 -11.48 -8.79 -13.37
N TYR A 300 -12.59 -9.00 -14.08
CA TYR A 300 -13.76 -9.70 -13.54
C TYR A 300 -13.46 -11.16 -13.16
N PHE A 301 -12.69 -11.87 -13.99
CA PHE A 301 -12.23 -13.22 -13.67
C PHE A 301 -11.45 -13.26 -12.35
N CYS A 302 -10.49 -12.35 -12.16
CA CYS A 302 -9.71 -12.27 -10.94
C CYS A 302 -10.54 -11.84 -9.72
N LEU A 303 -11.52 -10.93 -9.89
CA LEU A 303 -12.43 -10.56 -8.81
C LEU A 303 -13.23 -11.75 -8.30
N ASN A 304 -13.80 -12.54 -9.20
CA ASN A 304 -14.57 -13.73 -8.82
C ASN A 304 -13.65 -14.81 -8.23
N LYS A 305 -12.43 -14.93 -8.75
CA LYS A 305 -11.46 -15.93 -8.27
C LYS A 305 -10.92 -15.65 -6.87
N PHE A 306 -10.74 -14.37 -6.53
CA PHE A 306 -10.16 -13.89 -5.28
C PHE A 306 -11.17 -13.03 -4.51
N GLU A 307 -12.45 -13.43 -4.53
CA GLU A 307 -13.56 -12.69 -3.93
C GLU A 307 -13.29 -12.39 -2.45
N GLU A 308 -12.68 -13.33 -1.73
CA GLU A 308 -12.32 -13.21 -0.32
C GLU A 308 -11.38 -12.03 0.00
N ARG A 309 -10.62 -11.57 -0.99
CA ARG A 309 -9.64 -10.48 -0.83
C ARG A 309 -10.25 -9.09 -0.91
N ASN A 310 -11.49 -8.96 -1.40
CA ASN A 310 -12.21 -7.69 -1.54
C ASN A 310 -11.40 -6.57 -2.24
N TRP A 311 -10.61 -6.94 -3.25
CA TRP A 311 -9.78 -5.98 -3.95
C TRP A 311 -10.60 -4.98 -4.78
N PRO A 312 -10.26 -3.69 -4.75
CA PRO A 312 -10.91 -2.70 -5.60
C PRO A 312 -10.51 -2.88 -7.08
N PHE A 313 -11.48 -2.68 -7.98
CA PHE A 313 -11.34 -2.90 -9.43
C PHE A 313 -10.13 -2.17 -10.05
N SER A 314 -9.98 -0.87 -9.80
CA SER A 314 -8.94 -0.06 -10.45
C SER A 314 -7.50 -0.44 -10.01
N PRO A 315 -7.21 -0.59 -8.71
CA PRO A 315 -5.94 -1.17 -8.26
C PRO A 315 -5.68 -2.58 -8.79
N LEU A 316 -6.70 -3.45 -8.82
CA LEU A 316 -6.57 -4.79 -9.40
C LEU A 316 -6.16 -4.74 -10.88
N GLN A 317 -6.77 -3.86 -11.67
CA GLN A 317 -6.40 -3.69 -13.08
C GLN A 317 -4.94 -3.28 -13.26
N GLN A 318 -4.38 -2.45 -12.36
CA GLN A 318 -2.96 -2.11 -12.36
C GLN A 318 -2.07 -3.26 -11.87
N GLY A 319 -2.52 -3.98 -10.84
CA GLY A 319 -1.89 -5.18 -10.34
C GLY A 319 -1.75 -6.24 -11.43
N ILE A 320 -2.81 -6.48 -12.22
CA ILE A 320 -2.81 -7.39 -13.36
C ILE A 320 -1.74 -6.99 -14.38
N LYS A 321 -1.70 -5.71 -14.79
CA LYS A 321 -0.68 -5.22 -15.74
C LYS A 321 0.74 -5.44 -15.22
N SER A 322 0.97 -5.19 -13.93
CA SER A 322 2.28 -5.38 -13.29
C SER A 322 2.67 -6.85 -13.17
N ALA A 323 1.72 -7.70 -12.78
CA ALA A 323 1.93 -9.12 -12.59
C ALA A 323 2.12 -9.86 -13.91
N SER A 324 1.37 -9.49 -14.97
CA SER A 324 1.39 -10.17 -16.28
C SER A 324 2.76 -10.19 -16.97
N ALA A 325 3.71 -9.38 -16.50
CA ALA A 325 5.09 -9.43 -16.94
C ALA A 325 5.76 -10.80 -16.71
N CYS A 326 5.35 -11.59 -15.68
CA CYS A 326 5.89 -12.94 -15.44
C CYS A 326 5.39 -13.98 -16.44
N ALA A 327 4.29 -13.70 -17.13
CA ALA A 327 3.57 -14.64 -18.00
C ALA A 327 3.70 -14.31 -19.50
N VAL A 328 4.65 -13.45 -19.87
CA VAL A 328 4.83 -12.99 -21.26
C VAL A 328 5.22 -14.15 -22.17
N LEU A 329 4.49 -14.30 -23.27
CA LEU A 329 4.77 -15.28 -24.31
C LEU A 329 4.88 -14.61 -25.69
N SER A 330 5.70 -15.19 -26.57
CA SER A 330 5.73 -14.76 -27.97
C SER A 330 4.59 -15.39 -28.76
N TRP A 331 4.08 -14.68 -29.78
CA TRP A 331 3.04 -15.21 -30.67
C TRP A 331 3.39 -16.58 -31.25
N LYS A 332 4.64 -16.78 -31.70
CA LYS A 332 5.10 -18.05 -32.27
C LYS A 332 5.08 -19.19 -31.25
N ALA A 333 5.42 -18.90 -29.99
CA ALA A 333 5.36 -19.88 -28.92
C ALA A 333 3.91 -20.22 -28.55
N LEU A 334 3.04 -19.20 -28.44
CA LEU A 334 1.61 -19.42 -28.20
C LEU A 334 0.99 -20.28 -29.31
N GLN A 335 1.23 -19.94 -30.57
CA GLN A 335 0.78 -20.73 -31.71
C GLN A 335 1.24 -22.18 -31.57
N LYS A 336 2.50 -22.44 -31.20
CA LYS A 336 2.99 -23.82 -31.04
C LYS A 336 2.22 -24.60 -29.97
N LEU A 337 1.82 -23.96 -28.86
CA LEU A 337 1.05 -24.61 -27.79
C LEU A 337 -0.36 -24.97 -28.28
N PHE A 338 -1.09 -23.98 -28.81
CA PHE A 338 -2.47 -24.13 -29.27
C PHE A 338 -2.61 -24.82 -30.64
N SER A 339 -1.50 -25.00 -31.37
CA SER A 339 -1.44 -25.78 -32.62
C SER A 339 -1.31 -27.29 -32.40
N SER A 340 -1.45 -27.79 -31.17
CA SER A 340 -1.53 -29.24 -30.91
C SER A 340 -2.88 -29.81 -31.39
N LYS A 341 -3.08 -29.80 -32.71
CA LYS A 341 -4.29 -30.17 -33.49
C LYS A 341 -4.66 -31.67 -33.44
N HIS A 342 -4.19 -32.38 -32.41
CA HIS A 342 -4.42 -33.82 -32.27
C HIS A 342 -5.45 -34.14 -31.19
N PHE A 343 -6.00 -33.13 -30.51
CA PHE A 343 -7.04 -33.32 -29.51
C PHE A 343 -8.36 -32.73 -30.00
N ILE A 344 -9.42 -33.53 -29.89
CA ILE A 344 -10.81 -33.07 -30.08
C ILE A 344 -11.46 -33.07 -28.71
N GLY A 345 -11.83 -31.91 -28.18
CA GLY A 345 -12.49 -31.78 -26.88
C GLY A 345 -13.97 -32.17 -26.95
N PHE A 346 -14.45 -32.88 -25.94
CA PHE A 346 -15.85 -33.24 -25.68
C PHE A 346 -16.19 -32.85 -24.24
N GLU A 347 -17.47 -32.82 -23.87
CA GLU A 347 -17.88 -32.45 -22.51
C GLU A 347 -17.30 -33.36 -21.41
N ASN A 348 -17.03 -34.64 -21.74
CA ASN A 348 -16.56 -35.66 -20.80
C ASN A 348 -15.07 -36.05 -20.99
N GLY A 349 -14.31 -35.37 -21.84
CA GLY A 349 -12.92 -35.73 -22.12
C GLY A 349 -12.42 -35.19 -23.46
N CYS A 350 -11.35 -35.76 -23.98
CA CYS A 350 -10.85 -35.43 -25.32
C CYS A 350 -10.39 -36.67 -26.08
N TRP A 351 -10.62 -36.67 -27.38
CA TRP A 351 -10.10 -37.70 -28.27
C TRP A 351 -8.70 -37.32 -28.76
N ASN A 352 -7.71 -38.15 -28.46
CA ASN A 352 -6.35 -38.03 -28.96
C ASN A 352 -6.24 -38.76 -30.32
N ILE A 353 -6.23 -37.99 -31.41
CA ILE A 353 -6.16 -38.50 -32.78
C ILE A 353 -4.89 -39.34 -33.02
N LYS A 354 -3.76 -38.95 -32.43
CA LYS A 354 -2.47 -39.64 -32.61
C LYS A 354 -2.47 -41.01 -31.94
N LYS A 355 -2.95 -41.07 -30.69
CA LYS A 355 -3.03 -42.33 -29.94
C LYS A 355 -4.27 -43.16 -30.26
N ARG A 356 -5.26 -42.56 -30.93
CA ARG A 356 -6.59 -43.14 -31.18
C ARG A 356 -7.27 -43.59 -29.88
N GLN A 357 -7.21 -42.73 -28.86
CA GLN A 357 -7.71 -43.03 -27.52
C GLN A 357 -8.47 -41.82 -26.96
N PHE A 358 -9.49 -42.11 -26.17
CA PHE A 358 -10.20 -41.10 -25.38
C PHE A 358 -9.49 -40.92 -24.03
N GLU A 359 -9.15 -39.68 -23.70
CA GLU A 359 -8.37 -39.30 -22.51
C GLU A 359 -9.14 -38.22 -21.73
N PRO A 360 -8.98 -38.12 -20.39
CA PRO A 360 -9.58 -37.03 -19.62
C PRO A 360 -8.99 -35.67 -20.03
N LEU A 361 -9.75 -34.58 -19.87
CA LEU A 361 -9.27 -33.22 -20.14
C LEU A 361 -8.12 -32.85 -19.20
N ARG A 362 -7.10 -32.19 -19.76
CA ARG A 362 -5.92 -31.71 -19.03
C ARG A 362 -5.48 -30.37 -19.59
N LYS A 363 -4.83 -29.57 -18.74
CA LYS A 363 -4.32 -28.24 -19.07
C LYS A 363 -3.35 -28.26 -20.26
N GLU A 364 -2.53 -29.30 -20.34
CA GLU A 364 -1.50 -29.50 -21.37
C GLU A 364 -2.08 -29.85 -22.75
N HIS A 365 -3.39 -30.05 -22.85
CA HIS A 365 -4.06 -30.24 -24.14
C HIS A 365 -4.30 -28.91 -24.87
N TYR A 366 -4.18 -27.77 -24.19
CA TYR A 366 -4.32 -26.41 -24.74
C TYR A 366 -5.62 -26.22 -25.56
N LEU A 367 -6.73 -26.75 -25.03
CA LEU A 367 -8.04 -26.64 -25.69
C LEU A 367 -8.70 -25.30 -25.34
N LEU A 368 -9.17 -24.58 -26.36
CA LEU A 368 -9.96 -23.35 -26.22
C LEU A 368 -11.47 -23.62 -26.18
N SER A 369 -11.91 -24.78 -26.66
CA SER A 369 -13.32 -25.17 -26.65
C SER A 369 -13.48 -26.69 -26.79
N THR A 370 -14.63 -27.18 -26.32
CA THR A 370 -15.11 -28.55 -26.55
C THR A 370 -16.29 -28.55 -27.51
N LEU A 371 -16.53 -29.69 -28.14
CA LEU A 371 -17.79 -29.97 -28.81
C LEU A 371 -18.93 -30.06 -27.77
N PRO A 372 -20.18 -29.72 -28.12
CA PRO A 372 -21.33 -29.75 -27.22
C PRO A 372 -21.89 -31.18 -27.02
N PHE A 373 -21.00 -32.17 -27.04
CA PHE A 373 -21.36 -33.58 -27.00
C PHE A 373 -20.49 -34.31 -25.99
N LYS A 374 -21.05 -35.34 -25.37
CA LYS A 374 -20.30 -36.36 -24.66
C LYS A 374 -19.87 -37.44 -25.66
N TYR A 375 -18.60 -37.82 -25.59
CA TYR A 375 -18.10 -38.94 -26.38
C TYR A 375 -18.60 -40.26 -25.79
N GLU A 376 -19.15 -41.10 -26.66
CA GLU A 376 -19.51 -42.49 -26.38
C GLU A 376 -18.80 -43.40 -27.38
N PRO A 377 -18.09 -44.45 -26.93
CA PRO A 377 -17.47 -45.40 -27.83
C PRO A 377 -18.52 -46.10 -28.69
N LEU A 378 -18.41 -45.99 -30.01
CA LEU A 378 -19.26 -46.74 -30.92
C LEU A 378 -18.81 -48.20 -30.96
N HIS A 379 -19.78 -49.12 -30.87
CA HIS A 379 -19.54 -50.55 -31.05
C HIS A 379 -19.33 -50.94 -32.52
N THR A 380 -19.69 -50.05 -33.45
CA THR A 380 -19.59 -50.25 -34.90
C THR A 380 -18.42 -49.43 -35.47
N GLY A 381 -17.72 -50.00 -36.46
CA GLY A 381 -16.60 -49.32 -37.15
C GLY A 381 -17.05 -48.43 -38.32
N HIS A 382 -18.32 -48.50 -38.72
CA HIS A 382 -18.84 -47.83 -39.92
C HIS A 382 -19.87 -46.75 -39.57
N ILE A 383 -19.63 -45.54 -40.08
CA ILE A 383 -20.52 -44.38 -39.88
C ILE A 383 -21.93 -44.61 -40.44
N MET A 384 -22.07 -45.43 -41.49
CA MET A 384 -23.36 -45.80 -42.08
C MET A 384 -24.25 -46.57 -41.09
N GLU A 385 -23.65 -47.32 -40.15
CA GLU A 385 -24.39 -48.06 -39.14
C GLU A 385 -24.73 -47.16 -37.94
N ALA A 386 -23.84 -46.24 -37.61
CA ALA A 386 -24.03 -45.29 -36.50
C ALA A 386 -25.02 -44.17 -36.84
N ALA A 387 -25.05 -43.70 -38.09
CA ALA A 387 -25.86 -42.56 -38.52
C ALA A 387 -26.44 -42.74 -39.95
N PRO A 388 -27.20 -43.83 -40.21
CA PRO A 388 -27.70 -44.16 -41.56
C PRO A 388 -28.52 -43.04 -42.19
N THR A 389 -29.37 -42.36 -41.41
CA THR A 389 -30.22 -41.27 -41.89
C THR A 389 -29.42 -40.06 -42.36
N ILE A 390 -28.35 -39.70 -41.65
CA ILE A 390 -27.51 -38.54 -42.02
C ILE A 390 -26.73 -38.88 -43.29
N CYS A 391 -26.13 -40.07 -43.35
CA CYS A 391 -25.36 -40.48 -44.52
C CYS A 391 -26.24 -40.61 -45.78
N GLN A 392 -27.43 -41.21 -45.66
CA GLN A 392 -28.38 -41.29 -46.77
C GLN A 392 -28.82 -39.89 -47.22
N TRP A 393 -29.15 -39.01 -46.26
CA TRP A 393 -29.55 -37.65 -46.57
C TRP A 393 -28.46 -36.88 -47.33
N LEU A 394 -27.19 -36.99 -46.92
CA LEU A 394 -26.06 -36.37 -47.61
C LEU A 394 -25.93 -36.87 -49.05
N ALA A 395 -26.05 -38.18 -49.27
CA ALA A 395 -25.99 -38.78 -50.61
C ALA A 395 -27.16 -38.30 -51.50
N ASP A 396 -28.38 -38.27 -50.95
CA ASP A 396 -29.57 -37.83 -51.68
C ASP A 396 -29.46 -36.36 -52.14
N ARG A 397 -28.85 -35.49 -51.32
CA ARG A 397 -28.68 -34.07 -51.67
C ARG A 397 -27.79 -33.83 -52.89
N VAL A 398 -26.96 -34.80 -53.24
CA VAL A 398 -26.03 -34.74 -54.38
C VAL A 398 -26.35 -35.81 -55.43
N ASN A 399 -27.62 -36.26 -55.48
CA ASN A 399 -28.12 -37.27 -56.42
C ASN A 399 -27.31 -38.59 -56.41
N GLY A 400 -26.87 -39.02 -55.23
CA GLY A 400 -26.09 -40.25 -55.06
C GLY A 400 -24.65 -40.15 -55.56
N SER A 401 -24.16 -38.95 -55.91
CA SER A 401 -22.75 -38.77 -56.29
C SER A 401 -21.83 -39.04 -55.10
N GLU A 402 -21.10 -40.14 -55.15
CA GLU A 402 -20.14 -40.52 -54.11
C GLU A 402 -19.08 -39.42 -53.90
N LEU A 403 -18.53 -38.87 -54.98
CA LEU A 403 -17.54 -37.79 -54.91
C LEU A 403 -18.06 -36.58 -54.14
N LEU A 404 -19.25 -36.09 -54.48
CA LEU A 404 -19.82 -34.91 -53.81
C LEU A 404 -20.24 -35.22 -52.38
N THR A 405 -20.70 -36.44 -52.10
CA THR A 405 -21.02 -36.91 -50.74
C THR A 405 -19.77 -36.90 -49.86
N ASN A 406 -18.65 -37.37 -50.42
CA ASN A 406 -17.35 -37.33 -49.75
C ASN A 406 -16.84 -35.90 -49.56
N VAL A 407 -17.06 -34.98 -50.52
CA VAL A 407 -16.73 -33.56 -50.36
C VAL A 407 -17.50 -32.92 -49.22
N LEU A 408 -18.82 -33.14 -49.14
CA LEU A 408 -19.65 -32.63 -48.05
C LEU A 408 -19.20 -33.19 -46.69
N SER A 409 -18.94 -34.49 -46.63
CA SER A 409 -18.46 -35.15 -45.41
C SER A 409 -17.08 -34.63 -44.99
N ALA A 410 -16.16 -34.48 -45.94
CA ALA A 410 -14.82 -33.94 -45.69
C ALA A 410 -14.87 -32.50 -45.17
N ALA A 411 -15.81 -31.68 -45.66
CA ALA A 411 -16.01 -30.33 -45.14
C ALA A 411 -16.47 -30.35 -43.66
N LEU A 412 -17.44 -31.20 -43.30
CA LEU A 412 -17.87 -31.37 -41.91
C LEU A 412 -16.68 -31.79 -41.01
N PHE A 413 -15.91 -32.79 -41.43
CA PHE A 413 -14.73 -33.25 -40.69
C PHE A 413 -13.64 -32.18 -40.58
N ALA A 414 -13.36 -31.43 -41.65
CA ALA A 414 -12.38 -30.36 -41.63
C ALA A 414 -12.74 -29.26 -40.63
N CYS A 415 -14.03 -28.95 -40.50
CA CYS A 415 -14.53 -28.01 -39.50
C CYS A 415 -14.37 -28.56 -38.07
N ILE A 416 -14.74 -29.82 -37.82
CA ILE A 416 -14.57 -30.48 -36.50
C ILE A 416 -13.09 -30.51 -36.09
N LEU A 417 -12.21 -30.83 -37.04
CA LEU A 417 -10.76 -30.89 -36.84
C LEU A 417 -10.09 -29.52 -36.81
N LYS A 418 -10.84 -28.44 -37.05
CA LYS A 418 -10.36 -27.05 -37.09
C LYS A 418 -9.14 -26.91 -38.02
N ILE A 419 -9.22 -27.46 -39.23
CA ILE A 419 -8.15 -27.37 -40.22
C ILE A 419 -8.00 -25.91 -40.65
N GLU A 420 -6.88 -25.29 -40.27
CA GLU A 420 -6.54 -23.92 -40.64
C GLU A 420 -5.97 -23.86 -42.07
N TYR A 421 -6.23 -22.74 -42.76
CA TYR A 421 -5.76 -22.43 -44.12
C TYR A 421 -5.98 -23.58 -45.12
N PRO A 422 -7.23 -24.05 -45.30
CA PRO A 422 -7.51 -25.16 -46.21
C PRO A 422 -7.26 -24.82 -47.69
N GLU A 423 -6.94 -23.56 -48.03
CA GLU A 423 -6.82 -23.05 -49.40
C GLU A 423 -8.06 -23.31 -50.28
N ARG A 424 -9.21 -23.62 -49.65
CA ARG A 424 -10.47 -23.99 -50.30
C ARG A 424 -11.68 -23.47 -49.54
N PHE A 425 -12.78 -23.28 -50.26
CA PHE A 425 -14.09 -22.92 -49.73
C PHE A 425 -15.13 -23.94 -50.22
N LEU A 426 -16.17 -24.17 -49.41
CA LEU A 426 -17.34 -24.91 -49.82
C LEU A 426 -18.43 -23.92 -50.25
N PHE A 427 -18.78 -23.94 -51.53
CA PHE A 427 -19.87 -23.13 -52.07
C PHE A 427 -21.06 -24.03 -52.41
N LEU A 428 -22.16 -23.90 -51.67
CA LEU A 428 -23.37 -24.69 -51.88
C LEU A 428 -24.33 -23.95 -52.81
N THR A 429 -24.55 -24.48 -54.00
CA THR A 429 -25.44 -23.90 -55.01
C THR A 429 -26.72 -24.72 -55.21
N GLY A 430 -27.75 -24.09 -55.78
CA GLY A 430 -28.99 -24.77 -56.17
C GLY A 430 -30.24 -23.99 -55.75
N HIS A 431 -31.39 -24.41 -56.27
CA HIS A 431 -32.71 -23.80 -56.02
C HIS A 431 -33.09 -23.76 -54.53
N SER A 432 -34.14 -23.02 -54.20
CA SER A 432 -34.71 -23.06 -52.85
C SER A 432 -35.13 -24.49 -52.46
N ALA A 433 -35.17 -24.79 -51.15
CA ALA A 433 -35.55 -26.09 -50.58
C ALA A 433 -34.66 -27.30 -50.96
N THR A 434 -33.45 -27.10 -51.49
CA THR A 434 -32.52 -28.21 -51.78
C THR A 434 -31.78 -28.76 -50.56
N GLY A 435 -31.95 -28.17 -49.36
CA GLY A 435 -31.33 -28.64 -48.12
C GLY A 435 -30.04 -27.92 -47.70
N LYS A 436 -29.67 -26.82 -48.37
CA LYS A 436 -28.51 -25.98 -48.00
C LYS A 436 -28.58 -25.47 -46.55
N SER A 437 -29.73 -24.94 -46.15
CA SER A 437 -29.94 -24.46 -44.77
C SER A 437 -29.86 -25.61 -43.76
N THR A 438 -30.39 -26.79 -44.10
CA THR A 438 -30.26 -28.00 -43.28
C THR A 438 -28.81 -28.45 -43.14
N PHE A 439 -27.99 -28.33 -44.19
CA PHE A 439 -26.55 -28.62 -44.11
C PHE A 439 -25.85 -27.67 -43.14
N PHE A 440 -26.14 -26.37 -43.20
CA PHE A 440 -25.58 -25.40 -42.25
C PHE A 440 -26.07 -25.65 -40.81
N LEU A 441 -27.32 -26.07 -40.62
CA LEU A 441 -27.83 -26.47 -39.30
C LEU A 441 -27.09 -27.69 -38.76
N LEU A 442 -26.84 -28.70 -39.59
CA LEU A 442 -26.03 -29.86 -39.21
C LEU A 442 -24.62 -29.43 -38.84
N LEU A 443 -23.96 -28.61 -39.67
CA LEU A 443 -22.61 -28.10 -39.40
C LEU A 443 -22.55 -27.30 -38.09
N ASN A 444 -23.50 -26.39 -37.86
CA ASN A 444 -23.57 -25.61 -36.62
C ASN A 444 -23.79 -26.49 -35.39
N SER A 445 -24.59 -27.55 -35.52
CA SER A 445 -24.81 -28.50 -34.43
C SER A 445 -23.53 -29.28 -34.10
N LEU A 446 -22.68 -29.55 -35.10
CA LEU A 446 -21.43 -30.29 -34.93
C LEU A 446 -20.29 -29.48 -34.30
N LEU A 447 -20.47 -28.18 -34.09
CA LEU A 447 -19.43 -27.26 -33.64
C LEU A 447 -19.84 -26.56 -32.34
N SER A 448 -18.86 -26.02 -31.62
CA SER A 448 -19.16 -25.11 -30.52
C SER A 448 -19.66 -23.78 -31.08
N VAL A 449 -20.72 -23.23 -30.48
CA VAL A 449 -21.33 -21.95 -30.86
C VAL A 449 -20.27 -20.83 -30.91
N GLU A 450 -19.30 -20.86 -30.01
CA GLU A 450 -18.24 -19.86 -29.92
C GLU A 450 -17.26 -19.91 -31.09
N THR A 451 -17.20 -21.03 -31.83
CA THR A 451 -16.23 -21.25 -32.91
C THR A 451 -16.77 -20.91 -34.31
N VAL A 452 -18.07 -20.67 -34.43
CA VAL A 452 -18.73 -20.33 -35.69
C VAL A 452 -18.93 -18.82 -35.80
N TYR A 453 -18.61 -18.26 -36.96
CA TYR A 453 -18.91 -16.88 -37.32
C TYR A 453 -19.91 -16.86 -38.48
N THR A 454 -21.14 -16.45 -38.22
CA THR A 454 -22.19 -16.35 -39.24
C THR A 454 -22.44 -14.88 -39.56
N VAL A 455 -22.27 -14.50 -40.82
CA VAL A 455 -22.31 -13.09 -41.24
C VAL A 455 -22.79 -12.96 -42.69
N SER A 456 -23.38 -11.81 -43.04
CA SER A 456 -23.69 -11.48 -44.44
C SER A 456 -22.42 -11.09 -45.22
N ALA A 457 -22.46 -11.18 -46.54
CA ALA A 457 -21.30 -10.76 -47.36
C ALA A 457 -21.05 -9.25 -47.24
N GLU A 458 -22.11 -8.46 -47.09
CA GLU A 458 -22.07 -7.00 -46.94
C GLU A 458 -21.46 -6.58 -45.59
N ASP A 459 -21.93 -7.17 -44.49
CA ASP A 459 -21.45 -6.84 -43.14
C ASP A 459 -20.00 -7.28 -42.96
N PHE A 460 -19.63 -8.43 -43.53
CA PHE A 460 -18.26 -8.92 -43.53
C PHE A 460 -17.29 -7.99 -44.26
N ALA A 461 -17.77 -7.32 -45.30
CA ALA A 461 -16.98 -6.39 -46.12
C ALA A 461 -17.01 -4.95 -45.58
N CYS A 462 -17.68 -4.68 -44.47
CA CYS A 462 -17.65 -3.38 -43.83
C CYS A 462 -16.35 -3.16 -43.04
N ASP A 463 -16.04 -1.90 -42.74
CA ASP A 463 -14.83 -1.50 -42.01
C ASP A 463 -14.60 -2.27 -40.70
N PHE A 464 -15.67 -2.74 -40.06
CA PHE A 464 -15.65 -3.48 -38.79
C PHE A 464 -16.05 -4.96 -38.92
N GLY A 465 -16.28 -5.48 -40.14
CA GLY A 465 -16.78 -6.83 -40.39
C GLY A 465 -15.86 -7.98 -39.97
N LEU A 466 -14.63 -7.66 -39.55
CA LEU A 466 -13.65 -8.62 -39.05
C LEU A 466 -13.45 -8.52 -37.53
N GLU A 467 -14.20 -7.66 -36.84
CA GLU A 467 -14.04 -7.40 -35.41
C GLU A 467 -14.22 -8.67 -34.57
N ASP A 468 -15.23 -9.49 -34.89
CA ASP A 468 -15.54 -10.78 -34.23
C ASP A 468 -14.55 -11.90 -34.55
N LEU A 469 -13.76 -11.74 -35.63
CA LEU A 469 -12.63 -12.63 -35.95
C LEU A 469 -11.34 -12.21 -35.22
N ALA A 470 -11.24 -10.93 -34.86
CA ALA A 470 -10.06 -10.35 -34.24
C ALA A 470 -10.21 -10.15 -32.72
N SER A 471 -11.41 -10.32 -32.17
CA SER A 471 -11.75 -10.08 -30.78
C SER A 471 -12.66 -11.23 -30.30
N GLY A 472 -12.39 -11.74 -29.10
CA GLY A 472 -13.13 -12.86 -28.53
C GLY A 472 -12.63 -14.24 -28.98
N PRO A 473 -13.39 -15.31 -28.68
CA PRO A 473 -12.98 -16.70 -28.89
C PRO A 473 -12.59 -16.98 -30.35
N GLN A 474 -11.53 -17.76 -30.55
CA GLN A 474 -11.03 -18.10 -31.88
C GLN A 474 -12.12 -18.78 -32.73
N LYS A 475 -12.51 -18.13 -33.83
CA LYS A 475 -13.43 -18.68 -34.82
C LYS A 475 -12.69 -19.64 -35.75
N SER A 476 -13.27 -20.81 -36.00
CA SER A 476 -12.72 -21.82 -36.91
C SER A 476 -13.51 -21.96 -38.21
N VAL A 477 -14.74 -21.45 -38.26
CA VAL A 477 -15.62 -21.53 -39.45
C VAL A 477 -16.33 -20.21 -39.67
N ILE A 478 -16.34 -19.74 -40.92
CA ILE A 478 -17.12 -18.58 -41.36
C ILE A 478 -18.22 -19.08 -42.30
N ILE A 479 -19.47 -18.71 -42.01
CA ILE A 479 -20.65 -19.10 -42.78
C ILE A 479 -21.32 -17.84 -43.34
N PHE A 480 -21.53 -17.85 -44.66
CA PHE A 480 -22.31 -16.84 -45.38
C PHE A 480 -23.61 -17.48 -45.86
N HIS A 481 -24.76 -17.06 -45.31
CA HIS A 481 -26.06 -17.66 -45.65
C HIS A 481 -26.63 -17.21 -47.00
N ASP A 482 -26.27 -16.01 -47.45
CA ASP A 482 -26.66 -15.48 -48.75
C ASP A 482 -25.52 -14.61 -49.29
N ILE A 483 -24.83 -15.14 -50.30
CA ILE A 483 -23.87 -14.38 -51.07
C ILE A 483 -24.68 -13.95 -52.29
N GLY A 484 -25.20 -12.72 -52.27
CA GLY A 484 -26.11 -12.21 -53.28
C GLY A 484 -25.56 -12.31 -54.72
N ARG A 485 -26.31 -11.79 -55.70
CA ARG A 485 -25.96 -11.92 -57.14
C ARG A 485 -24.55 -11.43 -57.50
N SER A 486 -23.99 -10.52 -56.71
CA SER A 486 -22.64 -9.99 -56.86
C SER A 486 -22.06 -9.65 -55.50
N VAL A 487 -20.76 -9.83 -55.34
CA VAL A 487 -20.00 -9.36 -54.17
C VAL A 487 -18.99 -8.30 -54.58
N THR A 488 -18.58 -7.48 -53.62
CA THR A 488 -17.57 -6.44 -53.87
C THR A 488 -16.18 -7.06 -54.05
N ASN A 489 -15.30 -6.38 -54.80
CA ASN A 489 -13.89 -6.77 -54.89
C ASN A 489 -13.20 -6.77 -53.53
N HIS A 490 -13.66 -5.92 -52.60
CA HIS A 490 -13.15 -5.87 -51.24
C HIS A 490 -13.42 -7.17 -50.48
N PHE A 491 -14.66 -7.66 -50.52
CA PHE A 491 -15.05 -8.95 -49.95
C PHE A 491 -14.19 -10.10 -50.48
N ILE A 492 -14.01 -10.17 -51.80
CA ILE A 492 -13.20 -11.21 -52.45
C ILE A 492 -11.75 -11.16 -51.96
N ASN A 493 -11.17 -9.96 -51.87
CA ASN A 493 -9.79 -9.79 -51.40
C ASN A 493 -9.63 -10.24 -49.95
N ILE A 494 -10.56 -9.89 -49.06
CA ILE A 494 -10.55 -10.33 -47.66
C ILE A 494 -10.58 -11.87 -47.58
N LEU A 495 -11.51 -12.52 -48.30
CA LEU A 495 -11.62 -13.98 -48.31
C LEU A 495 -10.33 -14.65 -48.82
N ARG A 496 -9.76 -14.16 -49.92
CA ARG A 496 -8.50 -14.71 -50.47
C ARG A 496 -7.37 -14.61 -49.46
N THR A 497 -7.26 -13.50 -48.75
CA THR A 497 -6.25 -13.31 -47.69
C THR A 497 -6.46 -14.29 -46.53
N LEU A 498 -7.71 -14.48 -46.07
CA LEU A 498 -8.01 -15.36 -44.93
C LEU A 498 -7.70 -16.84 -45.20
N VAL A 499 -7.80 -17.27 -46.45
CA VAL A 499 -7.68 -18.70 -46.81
C VAL A 499 -6.31 -19.05 -47.42
N SER A 500 -5.48 -18.04 -47.72
CA SER A 500 -4.09 -18.22 -48.18
C SER A 500 -3.13 -18.66 -47.05
N SER A 501 -2.18 -19.54 -47.39
CA SER A 501 -1.15 -20.10 -46.49
C SER A 501 -0.10 -19.11 -45.97
N THR A 502 -0.01 -17.89 -46.52
CA THR A 502 0.92 -16.85 -46.03
C THR A 502 0.33 -16.00 -44.91
N GLY A 503 -0.98 -16.12 -44.63
CA GLY A 503 -1.70 -15.50 -43.52
C GLY A 503 -1.04 -14.20 -43.05
N GLU A 504 -1.02 -13.16 -43.90
CA GLU A 504 -0.53 -11.85 -43.49
C GLU A 504 -1.28 -11.50 -42.21
N THR A 505 -0.58 -11.55 -41.07
CA THR A 505 -1.09 -11.44 -39.71
C THR A 505 -2.34 -10.56 -39.69
N THR A 506 -3.51 -11.18 -39.74
CA THR A 506 -4.80 -10.52 -40.04
C THR A 506 -5.13 -9.47 -38.99
N GLN A 507 -4.49 -9.57 -37.82
CA GLN A 507 -4.55 -8.59 -36.75
C GLN A 507 -3.97 -7.21 -37.09
N LYS A 508 -3.10 -7.06 -38.12
CA LYS A 508 -2.51 -5.76 -38.47
C LYS A 508 -3.46 -4.77 -39.15
N ARG A 509 -4.67 -5.20 -39.57
CA ARG A 509 -5.57 -4.34 -40.39
C ARG A 509 -7.07 -4.42 -40.03
N VAL A 510 -7.45 -4.98 -38.88
CA VAL A 510 -8.86 -4.96 -38.45
C VAL A 510 -9.16 -3.65 -37.72
N ARG A 511 -10.09 -2.84 -38.24
CA ARG A 511 -10.61 -1.67 -37.53
C ARG A 511 -11.64 -2.14 -36.50
N ARG A 512 -11.66 -1.49 -35.34
CA ARG A 512 -12.53 -1.82 -34.21
C ARG A 512 -13.37 -0.62 -33.82
N LYS A 513 -14.61 -0.83 -33.40
CA LYS A 513 -15.45 0.26 -32.88
C LYS A 513 -14.94 0.60 -31.46
N HIS A 514 -14.61 1.86 -31.19
CA HIS A 514 -14.15 2.39 -29.89
C HIS A 514 -12.76 1.98 -29.32
N LYS A 515 -11.87 1.28 -30.04
CA LYS A 515 -10.45 1.12 -29.65
C LYS A 515 -9.54 1.98 -30.53
N LEU A 516 -8.83 2.95 -29.93
CA LEU A 516 -7.85 3.81 -30.60
C LEU A 516 -6.79 2.95 -31.30
N THR A 517 -6.83 2.89 -32.63
CA THR A 517 -5.73 2.35 -33.43
C THR A 517 -4.53 3.28 -33.26
N TRP A 518 -3.50 2.82 -32.53
CA TRP A 518 -2.21 3.50 -32.51
C TRP A 518 -1.60 3.45 -33.92
N LYS A 519 -1.76 4.53 -34.68
CA LYS A 519 -0.93 4.80 -35.85
C LYS A 519 0.48 5.09 -35.37
N ASN A 520 1.46 4.39 -35.96
CA ASN A 520 2.89 4.60 -35.80
C ASN A 520 3.24 6.08 -35.63
N LYS A 521 3.82 6.44 -34.49
CA LYS A 521 4.79 7.53 -34.43
C LYS A 521 6.16 6.89 -34.55
N ASN A 522 6.77 7.18 -35.71
CA ASN A 522 8.11 6.89 -36.20
C ASN A 522 8.37 5.46 -36.69
#